data_AF-A0A290QBH5-F1
#
_entry.id   AF-A0A290QBH5-F1
#
_cell.length_a   1.000
_cell.length_b   1.000
_cell.length_c   1.000
_cell.angle_alpha   90.00
_cell.angle_beta   90.00
_cell.angle_gamma   90.00
#
_symmetry.space_group_name_H-M   'P 1'
#
loop_
_entity.id
_entity.type
_entity.pdbx_description
1 polymer ?
#
loop_
_entity_poly.entity_id
_entity_poly.type
_entity_poly.pdbx_seq_one_letter_code
_entity_poly.pdbx_strand_id
1 'polypeptide(L)'
;MRCSPDVAVFGDLGMSTNTIQTQSGAVKPEWIRFPKAGHLCPFTGLTRSFLYALATEGKIKTLSLRERGKARGVRLISYDSLMTFISQAGAAA
;
A
#
# COMPACT_ATOMS: atom_id res chain seq x y z
N MET A 1 -51.05 21.83 -37.66
CA MET A 1 -51.36 20.97 -36.48
C MET A 1 -50.13 20.12 -36.24
N ARG A 2 -49.27 20.52 -35.28
CA ARG A 2 -49.02 19.80 -34.00
C ARG A 2 -48.82 18.29 -34.27
N CYS A 3 -47.62 17.73 -34.11
CA CYS A 3 -47.10 17.39 -32.79
C CYS A 3 -45.57 17.42 -32.69
N SER A 4 -45.15 17.81 -31.49
CA SER A 4 -43.80 18.01 -30.94
C SER A 4 -42.99 16.71 -30.84
N PRO A 5 -41.64 16.77 -30.79
CA PRO A 5 -40.79 15.63 -30.47
C PRO A 5 -40.99 15.16 -29.03
N ASP A 6 -40.96 13.84 -28.87
CA ASP A 6 -41.00 13.07 -27.64
C ASP A 6 -39.75 13.39 -26.78
N VAL A 7 -39.91 14.30 -25.82
CA VAL A 7 -38.92 14.60 -24.78
C VAL A 7 -39.07 13.52 -23.71
N ALA A 8 -38.25 12.48 -23.82
CA ALA A 8 -38.04 11.54 -22.73
C ALA A 8 -37.23 12.23 -21.62
N VAL A 9 -37.96 12.81 -20.67
CA VAL A 9 -37.42 13.19 -19.35
C VAL A 9 -37.25 11.90 -18.55
N PHE A 10 -36.04 11.36 -18.53
CA PHE A 10 -35.65 10.43 -17.48
C PHE A 10 -34.77 11.18 -16.49
N GLY A 11 -35.40 11.54 -15.38
CA GLY A 11 -34.69 11.95 -14.18
C GLY A 11 -33.91 10.76 -13.66
N ASP A 12 -32.58 10.87 -13.63
CA ASP A 12 -31.75 10.00 -12.82
C ASP A 12 -31.39 10.77 -11.55
N LEU A 13 -32.03 10.34 -10.47
CA LEU A 13 -31.79 10.76 -9.10
C LEU A 13 -30.28 10.71 -8.82
N GLY A 14 -29.71 11.87 -8.51
CA GLY A 14 -28.29 12.00 -8.17
C GLY A 14 -27.89 11.02 -7.06
N MET A 15 -27.10 10.00 -7.43
CA MET A 15 -26.31 9.25 -6.47
C MET A 15 -25.17 10.15 -6.01
N SER A 16 -25.41 10.90 -4.93
CA SER A 16 -24.36 11.56 -4.17
C SER A 16 -23.41 10.48 -3.64
N THR A 17 -22.31 10.27 -4.36
CA THR A 17 -21.22 9.40 -3.93
C THR A 17 -20.64 9.99 -2.65
N ASN A 18 -20.94 9.37 -1.52
CA ASN A 18 -20.39 9.75 -0.23
C ASN A 18 -18.86 9.55 -0.28
N THR A 19 -18.13 10.61 -0.62
CA THR A 19 -16.66 10.60 -0.69
C THR A 19 -16.13 10.46 0.73
N ILE A 20 -15.66 9.25 1.08
CA ILE A 20 -14.99 9.01 2.35
C ILE A 20 -13.72 9.89 2.39
N GLN A 21 -13.76 10.94 3.20
CA GLN A 21 -12.61 11.80 3.45
C GLN A 21 -11.62 11.06 4.37
N THR A 22 -10.52 10.59 3.79
CA THR A 22 -9.41 9.98 4.54
C THR A 22 -8.73 11.06 5.40
N GLN A 23 -9.03 11.04 6.70
CA GLN A 23 -8.39 11.90 7.68
C GLN A 23 -6.86 11.71 7.61
N SER A 24 -6.18 12.78 7.22
CA SER A 24 -4.73 12.86 7.00
C SER A 24 -3.99 13.03 8.33
N GLY A 25 -4.20 12.11 9.28
CA GLY A 25 -3.21 11.88 10.32
C GLY A 25 -2.05 11.14 9.68
N ALA A 26 -0.81 11.58 9.86
CA ALA A 26 0.38 10.84 9.43
C ALA A 26 0.52 9.56 10.28
N VAL A 27 -0.35 8.57 10.03
CA VAL A 27 -0.33 7.29 10.71
C VAL A 27 0.88 6.54 10.17
N LYS A 28 1.93 6.47 11.00
CA LYS A 28 3.11 5.67 10.74
C LYS A 28 2.67 4.20 10.69
N PRO A 29 2.75 3.51 9.53
CA PRO A 29 2.33 2.12 9.45
C PRO A 29 3.33 1.25 10.21
N GLU A 30 2.86 0.40 11.11
CA GLU A 30 3.73 -0.55 11.80
C GLU A 30 4.28 -1.62 10.84
N TRP A 31 3.44 -2.05 9.89
CA TRP A 31 3.74 -3.12 8.94
C TRP A 31 3.56 -2.64 7.51
N ILE A 32 4.60 -2.84 6.71
CA ILE A 32 4.63 -2.48 5.28
C ILE A 32 4.67 -3.76 4.46
N ARG A 33 3.83 -3.82 3.42
CA ARG A 33 3.89 -4.92 2.45
C ARG A 33 5.15 -4.80 1.60
N PHE A 34 5.78 -5.94 1.33
CA PHE A 34 6.82 -5.99 0.30
C PHE A 34 6.29 -5.44 -1.03
N PRO A 35 7.10 -4.64 -1.76
CA PRO A 35 6.68 -4.11 -3.04
C PRO A 35 6.48 -5.23 -4.06
N LYS A 36 5.55 -5.01 -4.98
CA LYS A 36 5.37 -5.89 -6.15
C LYS A 36 6.65 -5.90 -7.00
N ALA A 37 6.83 -6.94 -7.80
CA ALA A 37 7.96 -7.01 -8.72
C ALA A 37 7.97 -5.77 -9.64
N GLY A 38 9.14 -5.14 -9.81
CA GLY A 38 9.29 -3.91 -10.60
C GLY A 38 8.94 -2.61 -9.87
N HIS A 39 8.43 -2.65 -8.64
CA HIS A 39 8.11 -1.46 -7.86
C HIS A 39 9.11 -1.22 -6.71
N LEU A 40 9.29 0.05 -6.37
CA LEU A 40 10.05 0.50 -5.21
C LEU A 40 9.13 0.55 -3.97
N CYS A 41 9.74 0.53 -2.79
CA CYS A 41 9.00 0.76 -1.55
C CYS A 41 8.47 2.21 -1.51
N PRO A 42 7.17 2.44 -1.27
CA PRO A 42 6.59 3.79 -1.29
C PRO A 42 7.07 4.68 -0.14
N PHE A 43 7.60 4.09 0.94
CA PHE A 43 8.08 4.83 2.11
C PHE A 43 9.57 5.15 2.06
N THR A 44 10.39 4.18 1.65
CA THR A 44 11.87 4.30 1.71
C THR A 44 12.54 4.41 0.35
N GLY A 45 11.81 4.19 -0.75
CA GLY A 45 12.38 4.16 -2.10
C GLY A 45 13.30 2.95 -2.39
N LEU A 46 13.49 2.04 -1.44
CA LEU A 46 14.37 0.89 -1.60
C LEU A 46 13.81 -0.13 -2.60
N THR A 47 14.70 -0.79 -3.34
CA THR A 47 14.34 -1.85 -4.29
C THR A 47 13.89 -3.12 -3.57
N ARG A 48 13.02 -3.88 -4.23
CA ARG A 48 12.56 -5.18 -3.73
C ARG A 48 13.73 -6.12 -3.42
N SER A 49 14.70 -6.24 -4.32
CA SER A 49 15.86 -7.13 -4.18
C SER A 49 16.66 -6.79 -2.92
N PHE A 50 16.92 -5.50 -2.67
CA PHE A 50 17.64 -5.06 -1.49
C PHE A 50 16.88 -5.40 -0.20
N LEU A 51 15.57 -5.16 -0.15
CA LEU A 51 14.75 -5.53 1.01
C LEU A 51 14.72 -7.05 1.25
N TYR A 52 14.75 -7.85 0.19
CA TYR A 52 14.86 -9.31 0.31
C TYR A 52 16.24 -9.74 0.82
N ALA A 53 17.31 -9.07 0.40
CA ALA A 53 18.65 -9.31 0.94
C ALA A 53 18.69 -9.00 2.44
N LEU A 54 18.21 -7.82 2.85
CA LEU A 54 18.11 -7.44 4.28
C LEU A 54 17.27 -8.40 5.10
N ALA A 55 16.16 -8.89 4.53
CA ALA A 55 15.31 -9.88 5.18
C ALA A 55 16.00 -11.24 5.32
N THR A 56 16.80 -11.65 4.33
CA THR A 56 17.58 -12.90 4.36
C THR A 56 18.75 -12.80 5.33
N GLU A 57 19.39 -11.64 5.41
CA GLU A 57 20.46 -11.33 6.35
C GLU A 57 19.97 -11.13 7.80
N GLY A 58 18.64 -11.08 8.02
CA GLY A 58 18.06 -10.89 9.35
C GLY A 58 18.26 -9.49 9.93
N LYS A 59 18.67 -8.51 9.11
CA LYS A 59 18.90 -7.12 9.53
C LYS A 59 17.60 -6.37 9.82
N ILE A 60 16.49 -6.83 9.25
CA ILE A 60 15.16 -6.22 9.43
C ILE A 60 14.13 -7.26 9.86
N LYS A 61 13.21 -6.86 10.76
CA LYS A 61 12.09 -7.71 11.19
C LYS A 61 11.10 -7.90 10.04
N THR A 62 10.89 -9.16 9.65
CA THR A 62 9.89 -9.54 8.64
C THR A 62 8.96 -10.63 9.15
N LEU A 63 7.70 -10.58 8.71
CA LEU A 63 6.68 -11.59 9.00
C LEU A 63 6.11 -12.14 7.70
N SER A 64 5.86 -13.44 7.65
CA SER A 64 5.19 -14.08 6.52
C SER A 64 3.81 -14.56 6.98
N LEU A 65 2.77 -13.81 6.61
CA LEU A 65 1.38 -14.19 6.82
C LEU A 65 0.99 -15.22 5.76
N ARG A 66 0.85 -16.48 6.20
CA ARG A 66 0.40 -17.59 5.36
C ARG A 66 -0.80 -18.26 6.01
N GLU A 67 -1.88 -18.37 5.26
CA GLU A 67 -3.03 -19.19 5.64
C GLU A 67 -2.74 -20.68 5.38
N ARG A 68 -3.28 -21.55 6.24
CA ARG A 68 -3.19 -23.01 6.06
C ARG A 68 -3.89 -23.39 4.75
N GLY A 69 -3.17 -24.09 3.87
CA GLY A 69 -3.67 -24.52 2.55
C GLY A 69 -3.29 -23.61 1.37
N LYS A 70 -2.82 -22.37 1.57
CA LYS A 70 -2.35 -21.51 0.47
C LYS A 70 -0.88 -21.73 0.16
N ALA A 71 -0.53 -21.81 -1.12
CA ALA A 71 0.84 -22.01 -1.58
C ALA A 71 1.74 -20.77 -1.36
N ARG A 72 1.16 -19.56 -1.38
CA ARG A 72 1.87 -18.28 -1.23
C ARG A 72 1.25 -17.45 -0.11
N GLY A 73 2.10 -16.89 0.74
CA GLY A 73 1.72 -15.93 1.78
C GLY A 73 2.12 -14.50 1.42
N VAL A 74 1.68 -13.55 2.23
CA VAL A 74 2.11 -12.14 2.14
C VAL A 74 3.25 -11.92 3.11
N ARG A 75 4.37 -11.36 2.61
CA ARG A 75 5.47 -10.94 3.46
C ARG A 75 5.33 -9.46 3.83
N LEU A 76 5.41 -9.18 5.13
CA LEU A 76 5.37 -7.86 5.73
C LEU A 76 6.74 -7.53 6.34
N ILE A 77 7.07 -6.24 6.36
CA ILE A 77 8.27 -5.66 6.94
C ILE A 77 7.82 -4.75 8.08
N SER A 78 8.50 -4.81 9.22
CA SER A 78 8.31 -3.83 10.29
C SER A 78 8.94 -2.49 9.91
N TYR A 79 8.16 -1.42 9.91
CA TYR A 79 8.66 -0.10 9.54
C TYR A 79 9.72 0.43 10.52
N ASP A 80 9.53 0.22 11.82
CA ASP A 80 10.51 0.66 12.83
C ASP A 80 11.87 -0.01 12.63
N SER A 81 11.88 -1.33 12.42
CA SER A 81 13.12 -2.05 12.18
C SER A 81 13.84 -1.57 10.92
N LEU A 82 13.09 -1.24 9.87
CA LEU A 82 13.64 -0.73 8.63
C LEU A 82 14.22 0.68 8.80
N MET A 83 13.51 1.57 9.51
CA MET A 83 13.98 2.94 9.74
C MET A 83 15.21 2.95 10.65
N THR A 84 15.23 2.14 11.72
CA THR A 84 16.41 1.99 12.58
C THR A 84 17.63 1.53 11.78
N PHE A 85 17.46 0.58 10.87
CA PHE A 85 18.53 0.13 9.98
C PHE A 85 19.06 1.27 9.09
N ILE A 86 18.16 2.05 8.48
CA ILE A 86 18.54 3.21 7.64
C ILE A 86 19.28 4.27 8.47
N SER A 87 18.77 4.60 9.65
CA SER A 87 19.41 5.57 10.55
C SER A 87 20.80 5.11 10.99
N GLN A 88 20.97 3.83 11.31
CA GLN A 88 22.29 3.27 11.66
C GLN A 88 23.24 3.26 10.46
N ALA A 89 22.75 2.91 9.27
CA ALA A 89 23.56 2.91 8.05
C ALA A 89 23.98 4.33 7.65
N GLY A 90 23.12 5.33 7.84
CA GLY A 90 23.42 6.73 7.55
C GLY A 90 24.28 7.43 8.61
N ALA A 91 24.21 7.00 9.87
CA ALA A 91 25.01 7.56 10.97
C ALA A 91 26.47 7.06 10.98
N ALA A 92 26.78 5.99 10.25
CA ALA A 92 28.14 5.47 10.09
C ALA A 92 28.95 6.18 8.98
N ALA A 93 28.45 7.31 8.48
CA ALA A 93 29.07 8.14 7.45
C ALA A 93 29.73 9.40 8.04
#